data_AF-A0A7S0BLB9-F1
#
_entry.id   AF-A0A7S0BLB9-F1
#
_cell.length_a   1.000
_cell.length_b   1.000
_cell.length_c   1.000
_cell.angle_alpha   90.00
_cell.angle_beta   90.00
_cell.angle_gamma   90.00
#
_symmetry.space_group_name_H-M   'P 1'
#
loop_
_entity.id
_entity.type
_entity.pdbx_description
1 polymer ?
#
loop_
_entity_poly.entity_id
_entity_poly.type
_entity_poly.pdbx_seq_one_letter_code
_entity_poly.pdbx_strand_id
1 'polypeptide(L)'
;GFKVHFVITRYLPSLQDPTEYAEEVFQQWKCGANDVVIVAGSKIAKAGVYAGSDAGKLLSTEIAASIGSETFPFKAREEAFSLAANDVSNRVVAVLSGKEDPGAPKVVRESGDGTFKTKDETEKGKKKYTTVVVALLVASFVIPMVQYYWYVKDD
;
A
#
# COMPACT_ATOMS: atom_id res chain seq x y z
N GLY A 1 31.25 10.14 15.34
CA GLY A 1 29.82 9.76 15.43
C GLY A 1 29.20 9.94 14.07
N PHE A 2 28.36 9.00 13.64
CA PHE A 2 27.66 9.08 12.36
C PHE A 2 26.63 10.21 12.36
N LYS A 3 26.48 10.94 11.25
CA LYS A 3 25.42 11.94 11.08
C LYS A 3 24.48 11.50 9.99
N VAL A 4 23.19 11.61 10.25
CA VAL A 4 22.14 11.26 9.30
C VAL A 4 21.41 12.53 8.91
N HIS A 5 21.44 12.84 7.63
CA HIS A 5 20.75 13.97 7.01
C HIS A 5 19.53 13.45 6.28
N PHE A 6 18.33 13.87 6.70
CA PHE A 6 17.08 13.44 6.09
C PHE A 6 16.42 14.63 5.39
N VAL A 7 16.15 14.48 4.10
CA VAL A 7 15.54 15.52 3.26
C VAL A 7 14.29 14.97 2.61
N ILE A 8 13.16 15.65 2.78
CA ILE A 8 11.92 15.36 2.06
C ILE A 8 11.68 16.48 1.07
N THR A 9 11.55 16.13 -0.21
CA THR A 9 11.14 17.06 -1.25
C THR A 9 9.86 16.56 -1.91
N ARG A 10 9.00 17.50 -2.35
CA ARG A 10 7.79 17.13 -3.08
C ARG A 10 8.10 16.68 -4.50
N TYR A 11 9.05 17.36 -5.14
CA TYR A 11 9.52 17.08 -6.49
C TYR A 11 11.02 16.85 -6.46
N LEU A 12 11.47 15.81 -7.14
CA LEU A 12 12.88 15.65 -7.46
C LEU A 12 13.21 16.62 -8.60
N PRO A 13 14.27 17.43 -8.48
CA PRO A 13 14.61 18.46 -9.46
C PRO A 13 15.08 17.90 -10.81
N SER A 14 15.34 16.60 -10.91
CA SER A 14 15.71 15.89 -12.13
C SER A 14 14.83 14.64 -12.32
N LEU A 15 14.81 14.09 -13.54
CA LEU A 15 14.26 12.75 -13.82
C LEU A 15 15.15 11.61 -13.25
N GLN A 16 16.12 11.95 -12.39
CA GLN A 16 17.07 10.99 -11.84
C GLN A 16 16.41 10.13 -10.76
N ASP A 17 17.04 8.98 -10.51
CA ASP A 17 16.67 8.12 -9.39
C ASP A 17 16.91 8.87 -8.06
N PRO A 18 16.07 8.66 -7.02
CA PRO A 18 16.27 9.27 -5.70
C PRO A 18 17.66 9.04 -5.12
N THR A 19 18.32 7.94 -5.50
CA THR A 19 19.67 7.59 -5.04
C THR A 19 20.72 8.51 -5.66
N GLU A 20 20.63 8.79 -6.96
CA GLU A 20 21.53 9.73 -7.66
C GLU A 20 21.38 11.13 -7.08
N TYR A 21 20.14 11.56 -6.83
CA TYR A 21 19.90 12.86 -6.20
C TYR A 21 20.44 12.94 -4.75
N ALA A 22 20.40 11.83 -4.00
CA ALA A 22 21.02 11.78 -2.68
C ALA A 22 22.55 11.92 -2.75
N GLU A 23 23.19 11.38 -3.79
CA GLU A 23 24.62 11.58 -4.06
C GLU A 23 24.95 13.03 -4.42
N GLU A 24 24.15 13.66 -5.28
CA GLU A 24 24.32 15.09 -5.62
C GLU A 24 24.23 15.97 -4.37
N VAL A 25 23.24 15.73 -3.51
CA VAL A 25 23.09 16.46 -2.24
C VAL A 25 24.27 16.20 -1.30
N PHE A 26 24.76 14.96 -1.23
CA PHE A 26 25.94 14.60 -0.44
C PHE A 26 27.17 15.38 -0.88
N GLN A 27 27.39 15.50 -2.19
CA GLN A 27 28.49 16.29 -2.76
C GLN A 27 28.30 17.79 -2.53
N GLN A 28 27.08 18.31 -2.76
CA GLN A 28 26.75 19.72 -2.60
C GLN A 28 26.96 20.20 -1.16
N TRP A 29 26.60 19.38 -0.18
CA TRP A 29 26.73 19.70 1.24
C TRP A 29 28.11 19.40 1.80
N LYS A 30 29.03 18.86 0.98
CA LYS A 30 30.39 18.47 1.38
C LYS A 30 30.38 17.54 2.59
N CYS A 31 29.46 16.58 2.58
CA CYS A 31 29.31 15.58 3.62
C CYS A 31 30.60 14.75 3.76
N GLY A 32 30.95 14.37 4.99
CA GLY A 32 32.14 13.60 5.31
C GLY A 32 31.92 12.09 5.22
N ALA A 33 32.99 11.30 5.45
CA ALA A 33 32.95 9.84 5.37
C ALA A 33 31.97 9.14 6.33
N ASN A 34 31.61 9.79 7.43
CA ASN A 34 30.69 9.29 8.46
C ASN A 34 29.24 9.75 8.27
N ASP A 35 28.97 10.52 7.23
CA ASP A 35 27.66 11.13 7.00
C ASP A 35 26.83 10.24 6.07
N VAL A 36 25.52 10.23 6.28
CA VAL A 36 24.54 9.53 5.46
C VAL A 36 23.48 10.53 5.04
N VAL A 37 23.18 10.59 3.75
CA VAL A 37 22.14 11.46 3.18
C VAL A 37 21.02 10.59 2.68
N ILE A 38 19.80 10.92 3.10
CA ILE A 38 18.58 10.25 2.71
C ILE A 38 17.67 11.28 2.07
N VAL A 39 17.28 11.02 0.83
CA VAL A 39 16.36 11.89 0.11
C VAL A 39 15.09 11.15 -0.24
N ALA A 40 13.97 11.68 0.24
CA ALA A 40 12.65 11.13 0.06
C ALA A 40 11.79 12.03 -0.84
N GLY A 41 11.30 11.47 -1.94
CA GLY A 41 10.38 12.15 -2.85
C GLY A 41 8.93 11.82 -2.50
N SER A 42 8.15 12.80 -2.02
CA SER A 42 6.77 12.55 -1.59
C SER A 42 5.84 12.22 -2.76
N LYS A 43 6.06 12.81 -3.96
CA LYS A 43 5.23 12.57 -5.15
C LYS A 43 5.39 11.17 -5.73
N ILE A 44 6.61 10.62 -5.71
CA ILE A 44 6.90 9.28 -6.24
C ILE A 44 6.85 8.20 -5.15
N ALA A 45 6.71 8.60 -3.88
CA ALA A 45 6.76 7.73 -2.70
C ALA A 45 8.00 6.82 -2.67
N LYS A 46 9.15 7.30 -3.12
CA LYS A 46 10.44 6.58 -3.08
C LYS A 46 11.46 7.41 -2.32
N ALA A 47 12.42 6.72 -1.70
CA ALA A 47 13.59 7.35 -1.12
C ALA A 47 14.87 6.77 -1.70
N GLY A 48 15.92 7.59 -1.74
CA GLY A 48 17.28 7.21 -2.05
C GLY A 48 18.14 7.41 -0.82
N VAL A 49 19.11 6.52 -0.63
CA VAL A 49 20.03 6.55 0.50
C VAL A 49 21.45 6.50 -0.04
N TYR A 50 22.27 7.49 0.34
CA TYR A 50 23.68 7.54 0.02
C TYR A 50 24.50 7.65 1.30
N ALA A 51 25.52 6.81 1.44
CA ALA A 51 26.38 6.76 2.60
C ALA A 51 27.84 7.07 2.22
N GLY A 52 28.52 7.86 3.05
CA GLY A 52 29.96 8.09 2.92
C GLY A 52 30.78 6.82 3.18
N SER A 53 32.08 6.82 2.85
CA SER A 53 32.92 5.62 2.83
C SER A 53 32.99 4.83 4.15
N ASP A 54 32.93 5.49 5.30
CA ASP A 54 32.98 4.81 6.60
C ASP A 54 31.60 4.35 7.04
N ALA A 55 30.54 5.12 6.76
CA ALA A 55 29.17 4.70 6.97
C ALA A 55 28.78 3.53 6.05
N GLY A 56 29.27 3.51 4.80
CA GLY A 56 29.01 2.48 3.80
C GLY A 56 29.62 1.11 4.13
N LYS A 57 30.62 1.05 5.03
CA LYS A 57 31.13 -0.23 5.57
C LYS A 57 30.10 -0.95 6.42
N LEU A 58 29.24 -0.20 7.11
CA LEU A 58 28.17 -0.73 7.95
C LEU A 58 26.85 -0.79 7.18
N LEU A 59 26.58 0.24 6.38
CA LEU A 59 25.38 0.39 5.58
C LEU A 59 25.71 0.03 4.12
N SER A 60 25.67 -1.27 3.83
CA SER A 60 25.95 -1.77 2.48
C SER A 60 24.96 -1.18 1.45
N THR A 61 25.38 -1.14 0.19
CA THR A 61 24.55 -0.62 -0.92
C THR A 61 23.20 -1.35 -1.03
N GLU A 62 23.17 -2.64 -0.70
CA GLU A 62 21.94 -3.44 -0.69
C GLU A 62 20.97 -3.00 0.41
N ILE A 63 21.48 -2.75 1.63
CA ILE A 63 20.67 -2.26 2.75
C ILE A 63 20.17 -0.84 2.44
N ALA A 64 21.02 0.03 1.89
CA ALA A 64 20.66 1.37 1.44
C ALA A 64 19.49 1.33 0.44
N ALA A 65 19.60 0.46 -0.57
CA ALA A 65 18.56 0.25 -1.57
C ALA A 65 17.27 -0.32 -0.95
N SER A 66 17.35 -1.29 -0.05
CA SER A 66 16.17 -1.86 0.66
C SER A 66 15.44 -0.80 1.48
N ILE A 67 16.18 0.06 2.20
CA ILE A 67 15.60 1.13 3.00
C ILE A 67 14.83 2.12 2.10
N GLY A 68 15.42 2.50 0.96
CA GLY A 68 14.82 3.45 0.02
C GLY A 68 13.64 2.90 -0.79
N SER A 69 13.72 1.64 -1.22
CA SER A 69 12.78 1.01 -2.17
C SER A 69 11.70 0.14 -1.52
N GLU A 70 11.89 -0.29 -0.28
CA GLU A 70 10.93 -1.15 0.42
C GLU A 70 10.37 -0.48 1.68
N THR A 71 11.22 0.11 2.54
CA THR A 71 10.75 0.67 3.82
C THR A 71 10.07 2.01 3.67
N PHE A 72 10.69 2.96 2.97
CA PHE A 72 10.07 4.25 2.74
C PHE A 72 8.70 4.16 2.03
N PRO A 73 8.58 3.48 0.87
CA PRO A 73 7.31 3.38 0.16
C PRO A 73 6.22 2.65 0.93
N PHE A 74 6.56 1.78 1.89
CA PHE A 74 5.56 0.99 2.62
C PHE A 74 4.51 1.89 3.28
N LYS A 75 4.93 2.86 4.10
CA LYS A 75 4.03 3.83 4.74
C LYS A 75 3.78 5.08 3.89
N ALA A 76 4.71 5.43 3.00
CA ALA A 76 4.53 6.61 2.14
C ALA A 76 3.38 6.44 1.13
N ARG A 77 3.06 5.20 0.70
CA ARG A 77 1.90 4.91 -0.15
C ARG A 77 0.56 5.18 0.55
N GLU A 78 0.53 5.10 1.88
CA GLU A 78 -0.65 5.42 2.71
C GLU A 78 -0.68 6.90 3.11
N GLU A 79 0.11 7.76 2.44
CA GLU A 79 0.30 9.18 2.75
C GLU A 79 0.89 9.46 4.14
N ALA A 80 1.32 8.43 4.87
CA ALA A 80 1.93 8.52 6.19
C ALA A 80 3.45 8.79 6.11
N PHE A 81 3.84 9.90 5.47
CA PHE A 81 5.25 10.24 5.20
C PHE A 81 6.10 10.44 6.45
N SER A 82 5.54 11.01 7.52
CA SER A 82 6.26 11.19 8.79
C SER A 82 6.58 9.85 9.46
N LEU A 83 5.67 8.88 9.36
CA LEU A 83 5.90 7.52 9.85
C LEU A 83 6.90 6.76 8.97
N ALA A 84 6.83 6.94 7.66
CA ALA A 84 7.81 6.39 6.72
C ALA A 84 9.24 6.89 7.02
N ALA A 85 9.39 8.20 7.24
CA ALA A 85 10.66 8.82 7.59
C ALA A 85 11.22 8.31 8.92
N ASN A 86 10.35 8.10 9.92
CA ASN A 86 10.73 7.54 11.21
C ASN A 86 11.19 6.08 11.07
N ASP A 87 10.48 5.27 10.28
CA ASP A 87 10.83 3.86 10.06
C ASP A 87 12.20 3.70 9.36
N VAL A 88 12.42 4.50 8.31
CA VAL A 88 13.72 4.60 7.64
C VAL A 88 14.82 5.02 8.60
N SER A 89 14.57 6.06 9.39
CA SER A 89 15.55 6.58 10.36
C SER A 89 15.89 5.52 11.41
N ASN A 90 14.90 4.78 11.93
CA ASN A 90 15.12 3.71 12.90
C ASN A 90 15.95 2.56 12.32
N ARG A 91 15.69 2.14 11.06
CA ARG A 91 16.52 1.14 10.37
C ARG A 91 17.95 1.61 10.17
N VAL A 92 18.15 2.84 9.68
CA VAL A 92 19.48 3.42 9.46
C VAL A 92 20.25 3.53 10.79
N VAL A 93 19.59 3.99 11.85
CA VAL A 93 20.22 4.06 13.18
C VAL A 93 20.58 2.68 13.72
N ALA A 94 19.73 1.67 13.53
CA ALA A 94 20.03 0.30 13.96
C ALA A 94 21.30 -0.24 13.27
N VAL A 95 21.37 -0.10 11.94
CA VAL A 95 22.51 -0.56 11.14
C VAL A 95 23.79 0.21 11.49
N LEU A 96 23.73 1.54 11.59
CA LEU A 96 24.89 2.36 11.96
C LEU A 96 25.34 2.14 13.41
N SER A 97 24.45 1.66 14.29
CA SER A 97 24.78 1.28 15.66
C SER A 97 25.38 -0.13 15.78
N GLY A 98 25.55 -0.86 14.67
CA GLY A 98 26.06 -2.22 14.65
C GLY A 98 25.06 -3.27 15.14
N LYS A 99 23.76 -2.94 15.18
CA LYS A 99 22.69 -3.90 15.46
C LYS A 99 22.29 -4.60 14.16
N GLU A 100 21.77 -5.82 14.26
CA GLU A 100 21.18 -6.51 13.10
C GLU A 100 20.04 -5.67 12.52
N ASP A 101 19.98 -5.61 11.18
CA ASP A 101 18.95 -4.87 10.45
C ASP A 101 17.56 -5.48 10.76
N PRO A 102 16.59 -4.68 11.25
CA PRO A 102 15.21 -5.13 11.43
C PRO A 102 14.55 -5.68 10.15
N GLY A 103 15.14 -5.37 8.99
CA GLY A 103 14.67 -5.81 7.68
C GLY A 103 13.51 -4.96 7.17
N ALA A 104 13.09 -5.22 5.94
CA ALA A 104 11.96 -4.53 5.34
C ALA A 104 10.63 -4.90 6.04
N PRO A 105 9.65 -3.99 6.05
CA PRO A 105 8.33 -4.27 6.60
C PRO A 105 7.71 -5.52 5.96
N LYS A 106 7.27 -6.47 6.79
CA LYS A 106 6.56 -7.66 6.31
C LYS A 106 5.17 -7.24 5.83
N VAL A 107 5.00 -7.16 4.52
CA VAL A 107 3.67 -7.02 3.91
C VAL A 107 2.95 -8.35 4.10
N VAL A 108 2.12 -8.46 5.14
CA VAL A 108 1.07 -9.48 5.17
C VAL A 108 0.11 -9.06 4.07
N ARG A 109 0.30 -9.59 2.85
CA ARG A 109 -0.75 -9.55 1.84
C ARG A 109 -1.87 -10.38 2.44
N GLU A 110 -2.84 -9.72 3.09
CA GLU A 110 -4.13 -10.35 3.26
C GLU A 110 -4.53 -10.83 1.86
N SER A 111 -4.69 -12.15 1.73
CA SER A 111 -5.17 -12.77 0.51
C SER A 111 -6.34 -11.92 0.05
N GLY A 112 -6.24 -11.34 -1.14
CA GLY A 112 -7.35 -10.65 -1.78
C GLY A 112 -8.42 -11.65 -2.17
N ASP A 113 -8.98 -12.36 -1.19
CA ASP A 113 -10.24 -13.06 -1.32
C ASP A 113 -11.24 -11.97 -1.65
N GLY A 114 -11.52 -11.85 -2.95
CA GLY A 114 -12.37 -10.80 -3.45
C GLY A 114 -13.66 -10.78 -2.65
N THR A 115 -14.13 -9.59 -2.28
CA THR A 115 -15.43 -9.36 -1.64
C THR A 115 -16.62 -9.74 -2.52
N PHE A 116 -16.39 -10.47 -3.61
CA PHE A 116 -17.39 -10.98 -4.53
C PHE A 116 -17.77 -12.41 -4.11
N LYS A 117 -19.08 -12.60 -3.91
CA LYS A 117 -19.64 -13.92 -3.64
C LYS A 117 -19.24 -14.91 -4.73
N THR A 118 -18.85 -16.11 -4.31
CA THR A 118 -18.53 -17.19 -5.25
C THR A 118 -19.74 -17.56 -6.11
N LYS A 119 -19.51 -18.23 -7.25
CA LYS A 119 -20.59 -18.66 -8.16
C LYS A 119 -21.65 -19.48 -7.41
N ASP A 120 -21.21 -20.38 -6.51
CA ASP A 120 -22.08 -21.19 -5.67
C ASP A 120 -22.97 -20.39 -4.71
N GLU A 121 -22.43 -19.33 -4.10
CA GLU A 121 -23.22 -18.45 -3.23
C GLU A 121 -24.25 -17.62 -4.02
N THR A 122 -23.93 -17.26 -5.26
CA THR A 122 -24.83 -16.52 -6.15
C THR A 122 -25.99 -17.40 -6.65
N GLU A 123 -25.73 -18.66 -6.99
CA GLU A 123 -26.78 -19.60 -7.42
C GLU A 123 -27.78 -19.92 -6.31
N LYS A 124 -27.31 -20.09 -5.06
CA LYS A 124 -28.18 -20.30 -3.90
C LYS A 124 -29.14 -19.13 -3.68
N GLY A 125 -28.68 -17.90 -3.91
CA GLY A 125 -29.51 -16.70 -3.85
C GLY A 125 -30.59 -16.68 -4.94
N LYS A 126 -30.20 -16.92 -6.20
CA LYS A 126 -31.12 -16.89 -7.36
C LYS A 126 -32.32 -17.83 -7.19
N LYS A 127 -32.10 -19.07 -6.73
CA LYS A 127 -33.19 -20.06 -6.56
C LYS A 127 -34.30 -19.55 -5.65
N LYS A 128 -33.97 -18.90 -4.54
CA LYS A 128 -34.96 -18.35 -3.59
C LYS A 128 -35.80 -17.25 -4.24
N TYR A 129 -35.16 -16.31 -4.94
CA TYR A 129 -35.87 -15.21 -5.60
C TYR A 129 -36.74 -15.70 -6.76
N THR A 130 -36.26 -16.67 -7.56
CA THR A 130 -37.05 -17.25 -8.65
C THR A 130 -38.35 -17.90 -8.14
N THR A 131 -38.29 -18.66 -7.05
CA THR A 131 -39.49 -19.27 -6.46
C THR A 131 -40.50 -18.22 -5.99
N VAL A 132 -40.04 -17.17 -5.31
CA VAL A 132 -40.92 -16.09 -4.83
C VAL A 132 -41.58 -15.37 -6.01
N VAL A 133 -40.82 -15.03 -7.06
CA VAL A 133 -41.36 -14.34 -8.24
C VAL A 133 -42.39 -15.19 -8.97
N VAL A 134 -42.13 -16.49 -9.15
CA VAL A 134 -43.10 -17.40 -9.81
C VAL A 134 -44.39 -17.52 -9.00
N ALA A 135 -44.30 -17.64 -7.67
CA ALA A 135 -45.49 -17.70 -6.81
C ALA A 135 -46.33 -16.41 -6.91
N LEU A 136 -45.68 -15.25 -6.89
CA LEU A 136 -46.35 -13.95 -7.03
C LEU A 136 -47.01 -13.79 -8.40
N LEU A 137 -46.34 -14.28 -9.46
CA LEU A 137 -46.86 -14.23 -10.81
C LEU A 137 -48.12 -15.09 -10.96
N VAL A 138 -48.11 -16.33 -10.46
CA VAL A 138 -49.29 -17.20 -10.48
C VAL A 138 -50.44 -16.60 -9.67
N ALA A 139 -50.17 -16.10 -8.46
CA ALA A 139 -51.18 -15.46 -7.63
C ALA A 139 -51.83 -14.26 -8.33
N SER A 140 -51.03 -13.45 -9.04
CA SER A 140 -51.49 -12.29 -9.80
C SER A 140 -52.52 -12.64 -10.90
N PHE A 141 -52.40 -13.82 -11.54
CA PHE A 141 -53.35 -14.26 -12.56
C PHE A 141 -54.54 -15.03 -11.98
N VAL A 142 -54.32 -15.84 -10.95
CA VAL A 142 -55.36 -16.73 -10.40
C VAL A 142 -56.36 -15.94 -9.55
N ILE A 143 -55.91 -15.00 -8.73
CA ILE A 143 -56.79 -14.23 -7.82
C ILE A 143 -57.88 -13.46 -8.60
N PRO A 144 -57.57 -12.68 -9.66
CA PRO A 144 -58.59 -11.98 -10.44
C PRO A 144 -59.59 -12.92 -11.11
N MET A 145 -59.13 -14.07 -11.60
CA MET A 145 -59.99 -15.05 -12.28
C MET A 145 -60.93 -15.76 -11.30
N VAL A 146 -60.45 -16.10 -10.10
CA VAL A 146 -61.30 -16.66 -9.04
C VAL A 146 -62.33 -15.62 -8.58
N GLN A 147 -61.91 -14.36 -8.40
CA GLN A 147 -62.81 -13.28 -8.01
C GLN A 147 -63.89 -13.02 -9.07
N TYR A 148 -63.52 -13.01 -10.36
CA TYR A 148 -64.46 -12.90 -11.47
C TYR A 148 -65.43 -14.09 -11.52
N TYR A 149 -64.95 -15.32 -11.36
CA TYR A 149 -65.80 -16.51 -11.40
C TYR A 149 -66.86 -16.52 -10.30
N TRP A 150 -66.51 -16.12 -9.07
CA TRP A 150 -67.49 -15.98 -7.99
C TRP A 150 -68.50 -14.87 -8.28
N TYR A 151 -68.04 -13.71 -8.76
CA TYR A 151 -68.94 -12.61 -9.12
C TYR A 151 -69.98 -13.00 -10.18
N VAL A 152 -69.59 -13.77 -11.20
CA VAL A 152 -70.47 -14.19 -12.30
C VAL A 152 -71.36 -15.39 -11.94
N LYS A 153 -71.00 -16.19 -10.94
CA LYS A 153 -71.78 -17.37 -10.52
C LYS A 153 -72.99 -17.01 -9.64
N ASP A 154 -72.91 -15.87 -8.94
CA ASP A 154 -73.96 -15.40 -8.04
C ASP A 154 -75.02 -14.52 -8.76
N ASP A 155 -74.88 -14.29 -10.07
CA ASP A 155 -75.88 -13.73 -11.00
C ASP A 155 -76.56 -14.85 -11.82
#